data_AF-A0AAN4ZF36-F1
#
_entry.id   AF-A0AAN4ZF36-F1
#
_cell.length_a   1.000
_cell.length_b   1.000
_cell.length_c   1.000
_cell.angle_alpha   90.00
_cell.angle_beta   90.00
_cell.angle_gamma   90.00
#
_symmetry.space_group_name_H-M   'P 1'
#
loop_
_entity.id
_entity.type
_entity.pdbx_description
1 polymer ?
#
loop_
_entity_poly.entity_id
_entity_poly.type
_entity_poly.pdbx_seq_one_letter_code
_entity_poly.pdbx_strand_id
1 'polypeptide(L)'
;RRRERGKGGLDSVSVSATMRPFLLLTLVSLSLSVSGDENSDRLNEYLSLRDRVKSKRVSSNDDCSILPPSLWCTSDTLAKKCGFYDQCQKFSKSTYNQPVLITLLYESLCPGCQKFITEELYPKVLKNFGAEFVKIELVPYGNAKISPEGEITCQHGEDECSINKFESCLIAALPDQNKHVPAIHCIEAQLKVKVDFNDAIQKCFETLQIGMDIQTMIQSCMVTRESARLQQAAAERTNNVYPDKHDHVPWVLFNNASLADAQFLIGDIPQLICSWWRGDKKIPYCEVEKVNARRFKIDRVCKNN
;
A
#
# COMPACT_ATOMS: atom_id res chain seq x y z
N ARG A 1 -14.84 -47.65 48.09
CA ARG A 1 -15.46 -48.19 46.85
C ARG A 1 -15.52 -47.01 45.85
N ARG A 2 -14.59 -46.79 44.90
CA ARG A 2 -14.51 -47.29 43.49
C ARG A 2 -15.89 -47.32 42.80
N ARG A 3 -16.14 -46.90 41.54
CA ARG A 3 -15.38 -46.41 40.36
C ARG A 3 -16.40 -45.97 39.28
N GLU A 4 -15.91 -45.35 38.20
CA GLU A 4 -16.54 -44.80 36.96
C GLU A 4 -17.29 -45.77 35.99
N ARG A 5 -17.84 -45.16 34.90
CA ARG A 5 -18.23 -45.64 33.52
C ARG A 5 -19.75 -45.86 33.31
N GLY A 6 -20.42 -45.59 32.19
CA GLY A 6 -20.07 -45.17 30.81
C GLY A 6 -20.88 -45.99 29.76
N LYS A 7 -21.38 -45.34 28.68
CA LYS A 7 -21.87 -45.84 27.36
C LYS A 7 -23.32 -46.35 27.15
N GLY A 8 -24.04 -45.68 26.23
CA GLY A 8 -24.39 -46.12 24.85
C GLY A 8 -25.39 -47.27 24.58
N GLY A 9 -26.43 -46.98 23.78
CA GLY A 9 -27.22 -47.92 22.95
C GLY A 9 -28.07 -47.10 21.95
N LEU A 10 -27.95 -47.20 20.62
CA LEU A 10 -28.27 -48.27 19.65
C LEU A 10 -29.77 -48.66 19.63
N ASP A 11 -30.49 -48.12 18.65
CA ASP A 11 -31.75 -48.69 18.13
C ASP A 11 -31.61 -49.00 16.63
N SER A 12 -32.29 -50.07 16.24
CA SER A 12 -32.03 -50.96 15.12
C SER A 12 -33.02 -50.82 13.96
N VAL A 13 -32.66 -51.46 12.84
CA VAL A 13 -33.31 -51.51 11.52
C VAL A 13 -34.29 -52.71 11.39
N SER A 14 -35.40 -52.54 10.64
CA SER A 14 -36.07 -53.55 9.76
C SER A 14 -37.33 -52.91 9.13
N VAL A 15 -37.48 -52.62 7.82
CA VAL A 15 -37.68 -53.42 6.57
C VAL A 15 -39.01 -54.20 6.47
N SER A 16 -39.87 -53.77 5.52
CA SER A 16 -40.76 -54.61 4.66
C SER A 16 -41.35 -53.70 3.56
N ALA A 17 -40.93 -53.73 2.29
CA ALA A 17 -41.14 -54.73 1.22
C ALA A 17 -42.58 -54.80 0.68
N THR A 18 -42.81 -54.21 -0.50
CA THR A 18 -43.82 -54.65 -1.48
C THR A 18 -43.28 -54.53 -2.90
N MET A 19 -43.79 -55.43 -3.74
CA MET A 19 -43.15 -56.03 -4.92
C MET A 19 -43.31 -55.24 -6.23
N ARG A 20 -42.32 -55.45 -7.10
CA ARG A 20 -42.27 -55.29 -8.57
C ARG A 20 -43.30 -56.23 -9.26
N PRO A 21 -43.69 -56.09 -10.57
CA PRO A 21 -42.69 -56.27 -11.66
C PRO A 21 -42.97 -55.75 -13.11
N PHE A 22 -41.90 -55.89 -13.94
CA PHE A 22 -41.71 -55.90 -15.42
C PHE A 22 -42.32 -54.80 -16.32
N LEU A 23 -41.80 -54.42 -17.49
CA LEU A 23 -40.49 -54.34 -18.18
C LEU A 23 -40.84 -53.76 -19.57
N LEU A 24 -40.17 -52.71 -20.07
CA LEU A 24 -39.82 -52.60 -21.50
C LEU A 24 -38.81 -51.46 -21.75
N LEU A 25 -37.83 -51.79 -22.60
CA LEU A 25 -36.68 -50.99 -23.04
C LEU A 25 -37.08 -49.69 -23.76
N THR A 26 -36.28 -48.63 -23.57
CA THR A 26 -35.61 -47.92 -24.67
C THR A 26 -34.40 -47.16 -24.14
N LEU A 27 -33.25 -47.44 -24.73
CA LEU A 27 -31.98 -46.76 -24.52
C LEU A 27 -32.01 -45.38 -25.20
N VAL A 28 -31.68 -44.31 -24.48
CA VAL A 28 -31.05 -43.13 -25.08
C VAL A 28 -29.85 -42.76 -24.22
N SER A 29 -28.68 -43.10 -24.74
CA SER A 29 -27.39 -42.62 -24.26
C SER A 29 -27.27 -41.14 -24.64
N LEU A 30 -27.32 -40.21 -23.68
CA LEU A 30 -26.82 -38.85 -23.91
C LEU A 30 -25.34 -38.82 -23.53
N SER A 31 -24.50 -38.99 -24.55
CA SER A 31 -23.09 -38.63 -24.54
C SER A 31 -23.01 -37.11 -24.39
N LEU A 32 -22.47 -36.60 -23.29
CA LEU A 32 -21.97 -35.22 -23.21
C LEU A 32 -20.65 -35.17 -23.99
N SER A 33 -20.75 -34.90 -25.29
CA SER A 33 -19.61 -34.45 -26.10
C SER A 33 -19.29 -33.01 -25.70
N VAL A 34 -18.24 -32.81 -24.90
CA VAL A 34 -17.60 -31.50 -24.79
C VAL A 34 -16.99 -31.22 -26.16
N SER A 35 -17.65 -30.33 -26.90
CA SER A 35 -17.23 -29.84 -28.21
C SER A 35 -15.85 -29.20 -28.11
N GLY A 36 -14.88 -29.78 -28.83
CA GLY A 36 -13.54 -29.21 -29.01
C GLY A 36 -13.51 -27.85 -29.72
N ASP A 37 -14.66 -27.34 -30.16
CA ASP A 37 -14.79 -26.07 -30.90
C ASP A 37 -14.66 -24.83 -30.01
N GLU A 38 -15.21 -24.78 -28.79
CA GLU A 38 -15.13 -23.57 -27.95
C GLU A 38 -13.68 -23.22 -27.53
N ASN A 39 -12.85 -24.23 -27.33
CA ASN A 39 -11.45 -24.02 -26.93
C ASN A 39 -10.56 -23.64 -28.13
N SER A 40 -10.90 -24.14 -29.31
CA SER A 40 -10.32 -23.73 -30.59
C SER A 40 -10.68 -22.28 -30.90
N ASP A 41 -11.93 -21.88 -30.70
CA ASP A 41 -12.41 -20.53 -30.96
C ASP A 41 -11.78 -19.49 -30.03
N ARG A 42 -11.63 -19.79 -28.73
CA ARG A 42 -10.93 -18.88 -27.79
C ARG A 42 -9.43 -18.79 -28.08
N LEU A 43 -8.82 -19.89 -28.51
CA LEU A 43 -7.42 -19.90 -28.92
C LEU A 43 -7.23 -19.11 -30.22
N ASN A 44 -8.14 -19.25 -31.19
CA ASN A 44 -8.14 -18.50 -32.44
C ASN A 44 -8.43 -17.01 -32.21
N GLU A 45 -9.31 -16.67 -31.27
CA GLU A 45 -9.57 -15.30 -30.86
C GLU A 45 -8.32 -14.67 -30.22
N TYR A 46 -7.67 -15.37 -29.30
CA TYR A 46 -6.42 -14.96 -28.66
C TYR A 46 -5.26 -14.83 -29.67
N LEU A 47 -5.13 -15.79 -30.59
CA LEU A 47 -4.13 -15.74 -31.65
C LEU A 47 -4.41 -14.59 -32.63
N SER A 48 -5.67 -14.34 -32.99
CA SER A 48 -6.03 -13.20 -33.84
C SER A 48 -5.79 -11.86 -33.14
N LEU A 49 -6.05 -11.77 -31.83
CA LEU A 49 -5.72 -10.60 -31.01
C LEU A 49 -4.20 -10.39 -30.95
N ARG A 50 -3.44 -11.46 -30.74
CA ARG A 50 -1.97 -11.44 -30.73
C ARG A 50 -1.40 -11.02 -32.09
N ASP A 51 -1.95 -11.52 -33.18
CA ASP A 51 -1.51 -11.19 -34.54
C ASP A 51 -1.95 -9.78 -34.96
N ARG A 52 -3.10 -9.29 -34.48
CA ARG A 52 -3.48 -7.87 -34.56
C ARG A 52 -2.53 -6.97 -33.79
N VAL A 53 -2.07 -7.38 -32.61
CA VAL A 53 -1.08 -6.62 -31.81
C VAL A 53 0.30 -6.65 -32.46
N LYS A 54 0.70 -7.76 -33.11
CA LYS A 54 1.95 -7.85 -33.86
C LYS A 54 1.92 -7.09 -35.20
N SER A 55 0.77 -7.00 -35.86
CA SER A 55 0.64 -6.38 -37.19
C SER A 55 0.38 -4.87 -37.15
N LYS A 56 -0.12 -4.35 -36.02
CA LYS A 56 -0.25 -2.90 -35.81
C LYS A 56 1.12 -2.30 -35.50
N ARG A 57 1.94 -2.13 -36.55
CA ARG A 57 2.99 -1.11 -36.53
C ARG A 57 2.30 0.19 -36.19
N VAL A 58 2.61 0.75 -35.02
CA VAL A 58 2.08 2.05 -34.59
C VAL A 58 2.43 3.03 -35.70
N SER A 59 1.40 3.52 -36.39
CA SER A 59 1.53 4.55 -37.41
C SER A 59 2.16 5.77 -36.73
N SER A 60 3.20 6.34 -37.33
CA SER A 60 3.98 7.45 -36.77
C SER A 60 3.17 8.72 -36.49
N ASN A 61 1.87 8.76 -36.75
CA ASN A 61 1.01 9.93 -36.56
C ASN A 61 0.09 9.85 -35.33
N ASP A 62 -0.11 8.69 -34.69
CA ASP A 62 -1.11 8.50 -33.61
C ASP A 62 -0.53 8.16 -32.23
N ASP A 63 0.78 8.33 -32.03
CA ASP A 63 1.46 7.93 -30.78
C ASP A 63 0.84 8.57 -29.52
N CYS A 64 0.36 9.81 -29.61
CA CYS A 64 -0.12 10.57 -28.45
C CYS A 64 -1.54 10.20 -27.99
N SER A 65 -2.37 9.59 -28.84
CA SER A 65 -3.71 9.14 -28.45
C SER A 65 -3.71 7.70 -27.87
N ILE A 66 -2.60 6.99 -28.03
CA ILE A 66 -2.43 5.59 -27.60
C ILE A 66 -1.46 5.49 -26.41
N LEU A 67 -0.42 6.33 -26.36
CA LEU A 67 0.56 6.30 -25.28
C LEU A 67 0.03 7.00 -24.03
N PRO A 68 0.10 6.36 -22.84
CA PRO A 68 -0.27 6.99 -21.59
C PRO A 68 0.52 8.29 -21.32
N PRO A 69 -0.12 9.35 -20.80
CA PRO A 69 0.54 10.62 -20.49
C PRO A 69 1.75 10.49 -19.55
N SER A 70 1.75 9.49 -18.66
CA SER A 70 2.85 9.20 -17.75
C SER A 70 4.19 8.89 -18.46
N LEU A 71 4.15 8.50 -19.74
CA LEU A 71 5.34 8.20 -20.54
C LEU A 71 5.82 9.38 -21.38
N TRP A 72 5.04 10.44 -21.56
CA TRP A 72 5.40 11.52 -22.48
C TRP A 72 6.68 12.26 -22.05
N CYS A 73 6.86 12.50 -20.75
CA CYS A 73 8.05 13.16 -20.21
C CYS A 73 9.31 12.27 -20.14
N THR A 74 9.29 11.08 -20.76
CA THR A 74 10.48 10.22 -20.88
C THR A 74 11.31 10.51 -22.12
N SER A 75 10.78 11.30 -23.07
CA SER A 75 11.45 11.67 -24.31
C SER A 75 11.05 13.09 -24.72
N ASP A 76 12.04 13.97 -24.88
CA ASP A 76 11.82 15.35 -25.36
C ASP A 76 11.10 15.39 -26.71
N THR A 77 11.42 14.46 -27.61
CA THR A 77 10.77 14.34 -28.91
C THR A 77 9.28 14.00 -28.75
N LEU A 78 8.95 13.05 -27.86
CA LEU A 78 7.57 12.66 -27.61
C LEU A 78 6.80 13.77 -26.90
N ALA A 79 7.39 14.40 -25.89
CA ALA A 79 6.78 15.51 -25.17
C ALA A 79 6.48 16.70 -26.11
N LYS A 80 7.37 17.03 -27.04
CA LYS A 80 7.12 18.05 -28.08
C LYS A 80 5.98 17.65 -29.01
N LYS A 81 6.03 16.41 -29.51
CA LYS A 81 5.02 15.88 -30.42
C LYS A 81 3.62 15.87 -29.79
N CYS A 82 3.51 15.49 -28.52
CA CYS A 82 2.23 15.44 -27.81
C CYS A 82 1.80 16.78 -27.20
N GLY A 83 2.61 17.84 -27.31
CA GLY A 83 2.28 19.17 -26.80
C GLY A 83 2.46 19.37 -25.29
N PHE A 84 3.25 18.51 -24.63
CA PHE A 84 3.51 18.54 -23.18
C PHE A 84 4.95 18.95 -22.81
N TYR A 85 5.74 19.38 -23.78
CA TYR A 85 7.17 19.69 -23.57
C TYR A 85 7.37 20.72 -22.45
N ASP A 86 6.66 21.84 -22.47
CA ASP A 86 6.82 22.91 -21.49
C ASP A 86 6.46 22.45 -20.08
N GLN A 87 5.42 21.62 -19.95
CA GLN A 87 5.01 21.02 -18.68
C GLN A 87 6.06 20.04 -18.16
N CYS A 88 6.62 19.19 -19.03
CA CYS A 88 7.70 18.27 -18.66
C CYS A 88 8.99 19.01 -18.25
N GLN A 89 9.33 20.10 -18.94
CA GLN A 89 10.48 20.95 -18.59
C GLN A 89 10.25 21.68 -17.28
N LYS A 90 9.04 22.23 -17.07
CA LYS A 90 8.66 22.87 -15.81
C LYS A 90 8.74 21.89 -14.64
N PHE A 91 8.17 20.69 -14.80
CA PHE A 91 8.29 19.61 -13.81
C PHE A 91 9.76 19.32 -13.51
N SER A 92 10.56 19.00 -14.54
CA SER A 92 11.96 18.60 -14.36
C SER A 92 12.81 19.69 -13.72
N LYS A 93 12.56 20.96 -14.03
CA LYS A 93 13.22 22.10 -13.40
C LYS A 93 12.78 22.26 -11.94
N SER A 94 11.48 22.14 -11.66
CA SER A 94 10.93 22.34 -10.32
C SER A 94 11.30 21.24 -9.34
N THR A 95 11.51 20.02 -9.82
CA THR A 95 11.86 18.85 -9.00
C THR A 95 13.35 18.53 -9.02
N TYR A 96 14.17 19.35 -9.71
CA TYR A 96 15.59 19.10 -9.84
C TYR A 96 16.30 19.09 -8.48
N ASN A 97 16.94 17.95 -8.16
CA ASN A 97 17.56 17.67 -6.87
C ASN A 97 16.62 17.90 -5.67
N GLN A 98 15.29 17.85 -5.87
CA GLN A 98 14.32 17.99 -4.79
C GLN A 98 13.87 16.60 -4.33
N PRO A 99 13.89 16.32 -3.02
CA PRO A 99 13.38 15.06 -2.50
C PRO A 99 11.87 14.97 -2.74
N VAL A 100 11.39 13.76 -3.02
CA VAL A 100 9.95 13.50 -3.11
C VAL A 100 9.36 13.57 -1.71
N LEU A 101 8.40 14.46 -1.49
CA LEU A 101 7.66 14.53 -0.24
C LEU A 101 6.56 13.45 -0.25
N ILE A 102 6.59 12.59 0.77
CA ILE A 102 5.60 11.55 1.01
C ILE A 102 4.95 11.87 2.35
N THR A 103 3.66 12.21 2.32
CA THR A 103 2.86 12.36 3.53
C THR A 103 2.00 11.13 3.71
N LEU A 104 2.03 10.54 4.90
CA LEU A 104 1.14 9.45 5.29
C LEU A 104 0.13 9.95 6.34
N LEU A 105 -1.14 9.90 5.99
CA LEU A 105 -2.25 10.01 6.95
C LEU A 105 -2.59 8.60 7.43
N TYR A 106 -2.57 8.38 8.75
CA TYR A 106 -2.75 7.04 9.31
C TYR A 106 -3.33 7.07 10.72
N GLU A 107 -3.71 5.88 11.20
CA GLU A 107 -4.16 5.62 12.56
C GLU A 107 -3.30 4.50 13.17
N SER A 108 -2.93 4.65 14.44
CA SER A 108 -1.98 3.76 15.09
C SER A 108 -2.49 2.33 15.33
N LEU A 109 -3.81 2.10 15.38
CA LEU A 109 -4.38 0.76 15.56
C LEU A 109 -5.00 0.18 14.28
N CYS A 110 -4.89 0.90 13.15
CA CYS A 110 -5.35 0.40 11.86
C CYS A 110 -4.37 -0.65 11.30
N PRO A 111 -4.82 -1.90 11.05
CA PRO A 111 -3.94 -2.96 10.54
C PRO A 111 -3.31 -2.65 9.17
N GLY A 112 -4.04 -1.93 8.31
CA GLY A 112 -3.52 -1.48 7.01
C GLY A 112 -2.40 -0.46 7.16
N CYS A 113 -2.54 0.48 8.09
CA CYS A 113 -1.53 1.50 8.41
C CYS A 113 -0.26 0.85 8.98
N GLN A 114 -0.42 0.00 9.99
CA GLN A 114 0.65 -0.81 10.57
C GLN A 114 1.40 -1.59 9.49
N LYS A 115 0.69 -2.28 8.61
CA LYS A 115 1.30 -3.03 7.50
C LYS A 115 2.10 -2.11 6.58
N PHE A 116 1.51 -1.00 6.13
CA PHE A 116 2.18 -0.07 5.23
C PHE A 116 3.45 0.54 5.86
N ILE A 117 3.40 0.97 7.12
CA ILE A 117 4.55 1.52 7.83
C ILE A 117 5.66 0.46 7.97
N THR A 118 5.28 -0.77 8.36
CA THR A 118 6.23 -1.85 8.69
C THR A 118 6.80 -2.59 7.50
N GLU A 119 6.10 -2.62 6.37
CA GLU A 119 6.49 -3.40 5.18
C GLU A 119 6.85 -2.54 3.97
N GLU A 120 6.32 -1.32 3.87
CA GLU A 120 6.51 -0.45 2.70
C GLU A 120 7.32 0.80 3.06
N LEU A 121 6.76 1.70 3.88
CA LEU A 121 7.31 3.05 4.09
C LEU A 121 8.73 3.03 4.66
N TYR A 122 8.96 2.37 5.79
CA TYR A 122 10.30 2.39 6.39
C TYR A 122 11.31 1.52 5.63
N PRO A 123 11.07 0.20 5.43
CA PRO A 123 12.10 -0.68 4.89
C PRO A 123 12.33 -0.50 3.39
N LYS A 124 11.31 -0.11 2.61
CA LYS A 124 11.46 0.01 1.15
C LYS A 124 11.62 1.46 0.69
N VAL A 125 11.16 2.44 1.47
CA VAL A 125 11.31 3.86 1.11
C VAL A 125 12.43 4.51 1.91
N LEU A 126 12.28 4.78 3.21
CA LEU A 126 13.31 5.54 3.93
C LEU A 126 14.68 4.85 3.91
N LYS A 127 14.74 3.53 4.08
CA LYS A 127 16.03 2.80 4.08
C LYS A 127 16.73 2.76 2.72
N ASN A 128 16.00 2.70 1.62
CA ASN A 128 16.59 2.61 0.28
C ASN A 128 16.96 3.96 -0.32
N PHE A 129 16.27 5.02 0.10
CA PHE A 129 16.36 6.34 -0.50
C PHE A 129 16.93 7.40 0.47
N GLY A 130 16.66 7.29 1.77
CA GLY A 130 17.15 8.23 2.77
C GLY A 130 16.63 9.67 2.59
N ALA A 131 17.02 10.55 3.51
CA ALA A 131 16.59 11.95 3.51
C ALA A 131 17.04 12.77 2.29
N GLU A 132 17.99 12.24 1.51
CA GLU A 132 18.49 12.86 0.29
C GLU A 132 17.48 12.82 -0.86
N PHE A 133 16.74 11.71 -1.01
CA PHE A 133 15.82 11.50 -2.12
C PHE A 133 14.35 11.54 -1.69
N VAL A 134 14.05 11.35 -0.40
CA VAL A 134 12.69 11.37 0.13
C VAL A 134 12.58 12.19 1.41
N LYS A 135 11.48 12.94 1.53
CA LYS A 135 11.05 13.58 2.78
C LYS A 135 9.76 12.91 3.24
N ILE A 136 9.69 12.48 4.49
CA ILE A 136 8.53 11.79 5.04
C ILE A 136 7.83 12.68 6.07
N GLU A 137 6.52 12.84 5.91
CA GLU A 137 5.63 13.47 6.88
C GLU A 137 4.65 12.40 7.40
N LEU A 138 4.64 12.17 8.71
CA LEU A 138 3.71 11.25 9.37
C LEU A 138 2.63 12.05 10.09
N VAL A 139 1.36 11.72 9.85
CA VAL A 139 0.20 12.41 10.42
C VAL A 139 -0.71 11.38 11.12
N PRO A 140 -0.45 11.07 12.42
CA PRO A 140 -1.26 10.16 13.21
C PRO A 140 -2.58 10.83 13.64
N TYR A 141 -3.65 10.53 12.92
CA TYR A 141 -5.00 11.03 13.17
C TYR A 141 -6.03 10.21 12.38
N GLY A 142 -5.80 10.07 11.07
CA GLY A 142 -6.62 9.27 10.16
C GLY A 142 -8.09 9.67 10.13
N ASN A 143 -8.99 8.71 10.35
CA ASN A 143 -10.44 8.92 10.33
C ASN A 143 -11.00 9.40 11.68
N ALA A 144 -10.14 9.81 12.61
CA ALA A 144 -10.58 10.42 13.85
C ALA A 144 -11.44 11.67 13.58
N LYS A 145 -12.27 12.03 14.55
CA LYS A 145 -13.13 13.22 14.49
C LYS A 145 -12.91 14.06 15.73
N ILE A 146 -12.95 15.37 15.56
CA ILE A 146 -12.94 16.34 16.66
C ILE A 146 -14.35 16.93 16.78
N SER A 147 -14.97 16.82 17.95
CA SER A 147 -16.24 17.46 18.25
C SER A 147 -16.08 18.98 18.38
N PRO A 148 -17.16 19.78 18.33
CA PRO A 148 -17.10 21.22 18.60
C PRO A 148 -16.50 21.56 19.98
N GLU A 149 -16.65 20.67 20.96
CA GLU A 149 -16.10 20.78 22.32
C GLU A 149 -14.61 20.39 22.40
N GLY A 150 -14.03 19.90 21.30
CA GLY A 150 -12.62 19.48 21.21
C GLY A 150 -12.37 18.03 21.61
N GLU A 151 -13.41 17.23 21.81
CA GLU A 151 -13.29 15.80 22.08
C GLU A 151 -12.88 15.04 20.82
N ILE A 152 -11.89 14.15 20.94
CA ILE A 152 -11.39 13.36 19.81
C ILE A 152 -11.93 11.95 19.91
N THR A 153 -12.62 11.48 18.87
CA THR A 153 -13.11 10.10 18.77
C THR A 153 -12.39 9.37 17.65
N CYS A 154 -11.86 8.18 17.94
CA CYS A 154 -11.11 7.33 17.00
C CYS A 154 -11.87 6.04 16.68
N GLN A 155 -11.58 5.40 15.54
CA GLN A 155 -12.34 4.24 15.07
C GLN A 155 -12.10 2.99 15.94
N HIS A 156 -10.88 2.86 16.48
CA HIS A 156 -10.48 1.73 17.31
C HIS A 156 -10.50 2.07 18.82
N GLY A 157 -11.25 3.11 19.21
CA GLY A 157 -11.47 3.49 20.61
C GLY A 157 -10.40 4.41 21.20
N GLU A 158 -10.46 4.61 22.52
CA GLU A 158 -9.58 5.56 23.24
C GLU A 158 -8.10 5.20 23.16
N ASP A 159 -7.76 3.91 23.07
CA ASP A 159 -6.36 3.47 22.95
C ASP A 159 -5.73 4.02 21.66
N GLU A 160 -6.45 3.97 20.54
CA GLU A 160 -5.99 4.58 19.29
C GLU A 160 -5.82 6.10 19.42
N CYS A 161 -6.78 6.79 20.03
CA CYS A 161 -6.66 8.22 20.27
C CYS A 161 -5.46 8.58 21.16
N SER A 162 -5.20 7.76 22.18
CA SER A 162 -4.04 7.93 23.08
C SER A 162 -2.72 7.70 22.34
N ILE A 163 -2.65 6.66 21.51
CA ILE A 163 -1.42 6.34 20.75
C ILE A 163 -1.21 7.35 19.62
N ASN A 164 -2.24 7.80 18.90
CA ASN A 164 -2.12 8.88 17.90
C ASN A 164 -1.56 10.18 18.53
N LYS A 165 -2.03 10.54 19.73
CA LYS A 165 -1.48 11.66 20.52
C LYS A 165 -0.01 11.43 20.86
N PHE A 166 0.32 10.23 21.34
CA PHE A 166 1.70 9.87 21.67
C PHE A 166 2.64 9.97 20.48
N GLU A 167 2.22 9.44 19.33
CA GLU A 167 3.03 9.48 18.10
C GLU A 167 3.19 10.91 17.58
N SER A 168 2.16 11.76 17.72
CA SER A 168 2.29 13.20 17.45
C SER A 168 3.36 13.85 18.35
N CYS A 169 3.32 13.56 19.65
CA CYS A 169 4.32 14.05 20.61
C CYS A 169 5.72 13.51 20.32
N LEU A 170 5.83 12.26 19.89
CA LEU A 170 7.09 11.63 19.48
C LEU A 170 7.68 12.33 18.25
N ILE A 171 6.87 12.60 17.22
CA ILE A 171 7.31 13.34 16.03
C ILE A 171 7.77 14.74 16.40
N ALA A 172 7.04 15.43 17.30
CA ALA A 172 7.41 16.76 17.77
C ALA A 172 8.74 16.76 18.56
N ALA A 173 8.98 15.74 19.40
CA ALA A 173 10.22 15.61 20.17
C ALA A 173 11.42 15.13 19.32
N LEU A 174 11.16 14.44 18.21
CA LEU A 174 12.17 13.92 17.27
C LEU A 174 11.98 14.51 15.87
N PRO A 175 12.29 15.80 15.63
CA PRO A 175 12.01 16.46 14.35
C PRO A 175 12.78 15.89 13.16
N ASP A 176 13.86 15.14 13.39
CA ASP A 176 14.60 14.42 12.35
C ASP A 176 13.86 13.14 11.93
N GLN A 177 13.47 13.05 10.66
CA GLN A 177 12.81 11.87 10.08
C GLN A 177 13.64 10.59 10.21
N ASN A 178 14.98 10.70 10.23
CA ASN A 178 15.86 9.56 10.43
C ASN A 178 15.80 9.02 11.87
N LYS A 179 15.07 9.69 12.77
CA LYS A 179 14.82 9.26 14.15
C LYS A 179 13.36 8.90 14.38
N HIS A 180 12.40 9.77 14.03
CA HIS A 180 10.99 9.49 14.32
C HIS A 180 10.39 8.39 13.44
N VAL A 181 10.77 8.29 12.16
CA VAL A 181 10.22 7.24 11.27
C VAL A 181 10.65 5.84 11.73
N PRO A 182 11.94 5.55 12.05
CA PRO A 182 12.31 4.26 12.66
C PRO A 182 11.61 3.97 13.99
N ALA A 183 11.38 5.00 14.82
CA ALA A 183 10.71 4.85 16.11
C ALA A 183 9.24 4.46 15.96
N ILE A 184 8.49 5.18 15.11
CA ILE A 184 7.10 4.83 14.78
C ILE A 184 7.04 3.45 14.12
N HIS A 185 7.94 3.15 13.17
CA HIS A 185 8.04 1.82 12.58
C HIS A 185 8.21 0.72 13.64
N CYS A 186 9.07 0.93 14.64
CA CYS A 186 9.29 -0.06 15.69
C CYS A 186 8.03 -0.26 16.53
N ILE A 187 7.39 0.84 16.97
CA ILE A 187 6.18 0.81 17.81
C ILE A 187 5.05 0.09 17.05
N GLU A 188 4.79 0.50 15.82
CA GLU A 188 3.77 -0.10 14.96
C GLU A 188 4.03 -1.59 14.68
N ALA A 189 5.30 -1.99 14.56
CA ALA A 189 5.66 -3.41 14.43
C ALA A 189 5.32 -4.23 15.69
N GLN A 190 5.47 -3.66 16.89
CA GLN A 190 5.08 -4.32 18.14
C GLN A 190 3.55 -4.36 18.29
N LEU A 191 2.86 -3.26 18.01
CA LEU A 191 1.40 -3.17 18.08
C LEU A 191 0.71 -4.11 17.09
N LYS A 192 1.26 -4.26 15.89
CA LYS A 192 0.79 -5.22 14.86
C LYS A 192 0.76 -6.66 15.37
N VAL A 193 1.73 -7.05 16.20
CA VAL A 193 1.79 -8.38 16.84
C VAL A 193 1.20 -8.40 18.25
N LYS A 194 0.41 -7.38 18.60
CA LYS A 194 -0.40 -7.28 19.83
C LYS A 194 0.42 -7.25 21.13
N VAL A 195 1.63 -6.71 21.08
CA VAL A 195 2.37 -6.33 22.30
C VAL A 195 1.67 -5.14 22.94
N ASP A 196 1.61 -5.10 24.27
CA ASP A 196 1.08 -3.97 25.02
C ASP A 196 1.79 -2.67 24.65
N PHE A 197 1.07 -1.54 24.63
CA PHE A 197 1.64 -0.28 24.19
C PHE A 197 2.83 0.18 25.06
N ASN A 198 2.78 0.00 26.38
CA ASN A 198 3.87 0.41 27.27
C ASN A 198 5.12 -0.46 27.06
N ASP A 199 4.92 -1.78 26.89
CA ASP A 199 6.01 -2.70 26.58
C ASP A 199 6.62 -2.39 25.19
N ALA A 200 5.78 -2.04 24.22
CA ALA A 200 6.19 -1.67 22.87
C ALA A 200 7.07 -0.41 22.88
N ILE A 201 6.64 0.68 23.54
CA ILE A 201 7.42 1.92 23.59
C ILE A 201 8.74 1.70 24.34
N GLN A 202 8.74 0.97 25.45
CA GLN A 202 9.95 0.70 26.22
C GLN A 202 10.97 -0.05 25.37
N LYS A 203 10.55 -1.17 24.77
CA LYS A 203 11.40 -1.98 23.90
C LYS A 203 11.97 -1.18 22.73
N CYS A 204 11.15 -0.33 22.10
CA CYS A 204 11.59 0.47 20.96
C CYS A 204 12.53 1.60 21.37
N PHE A 205 12.29 2.26 22.50
CA PHE A 205 13.17 3.28 23.04
C PHE A 205 14.54 2.71 23.44
N GLU A 206 14.56 1.54 24.06
CA GLU A 206 15.80 0.81 24.36
C GLU A 206 16.54 0.40 23.07
N THR A 207 15.84 -0.21 22.12
CA THR A 207 16.42 -0.69 20.85
C THR A 207 17.03 0.43 20.03
N LEU A 208 16.37 1.59 19.97
CA LEU A 208 16.80 2.76 19.19
C LEU A 208 17.63 3.75 20.01
N GLN A 209 17.92 3.43 21.28
CA GLN A 209 18.68 4.27 22.19
C GLN A 209 18.12 5.70 22.31
N ILE A 210 16.80 5.83 22.41
CA ILE A 210 16.13 7.12 22.59
C ILE A 210 16.38 7.61 24.02
N GLY A 211 17.08 8.76 24.13
CA GLY A 211 17.49 9.34 25.40
C GLY A 211 16.34 9.67 26.34
N MET A 212 16.60 9.59 27.65
CA MET A 212 15.61 9.88 28.71
C MET A 212 15.06 11.31 28.64
N ASP A 213 15.86 12.25 28.14
CA ASP A 213 15.45 13.64 27.87
C ASP A 213 14.34 13.69 26.81
N ILE A 214 14.49 12.98 25.69
CA ILE A 214 13.47 12.86 24.66
C ILE A 214 12.21 12.18 25.22
N GLN A 215 12.37 11.07 25.94
CA GLN A 215 11.24 10.35 26.53
C GLN A 215 10.46 11.26 27.50
N THR A 216 11.16 12.05 28.31
CA THR A 216 10.55 13.04 29.21
C THR A 216 9.78 14.11 28.45
N MET A 217 10.31 14.60 27.31
CA MET A 217 9.60 15.55 26.46
C MET A 217 8.30 14.96 25.88
N ILE A 218 8.34 13.70 25.44
CA ILE A 218 7.14 13.01 24.93
C ILE A 218 6.06 12.89 26.02
N GLN A 219 6.44 12.43 27.22
CA GLN A 219 5.52 12.29 28.35
C GLN A 219 4.96 13.64 28.80
N SER A 220 5.80 14.69 28.84
CA SER A 220 5.35 16.05 29.13
C SER A 220 4.37 16.57 28.08
N CYS A 221 4.59 16.28 26.80
CA CYS A 221 3.68 16.67 25.72
C CYS A 221 2.29 16.02 25.91
N MET A 222 2.24 14.74 26.29
CA MET A 222 0.99 14.00 26.49
C MET A 222 0.06 14.64 27.53
N VAL A 223 0.63 15.17 28.62
CA VAL A 223 -0.14 15.73 29.75
C VAL A 223 -0.33 17.25 29.67
N THR A 224 0.06 17.89 28.59
CA THR A 224 -0.10 19.33 28.38
C THR A 224 -1.06 19.61 27.22
N ARG A 225 -1.40 20.89 27.02
CA ARG A 225 -2.23 21.34 25.88
C ARG A 225 -1.56 21.09 24.52
N GLU A 226 -0.27 20.75 24.51
CA GLU A 226 0.48 20.51 23.29
C GLU A 226 -0.04 19.28 22.53
N SER A 227 -0.38 18.18 23.22
CA SER A 227 -0.95 17.00 22.57
C SER A 227 -2.26 17.31 21.85
N ALA A 228 -3.13 18.12 22.46
CA ALA A 228 -4.38 18.57 21.84
C ALA A 228 -4.12 19.47 20.61
N ARG A 229 -3.18 20.40 20.71
CA ARG A 229 -2.78 21.28 19.58
C ARG A 229 -2.24 20.48 18.40
N LEU A 230 -1.40 19.48 18.68
CA LEU A 230 -0.85 18.60 17.64
C LEU A 230 -1.93 17.77 16.96
N GLN A 231 -2.90 17.25 17.70
CA GLN A 231 -4.03 16.52 17.11
C GLN A 231 -4.97 17.43 16.31
N GLN A 232 -5.20 18.66 16.74
CA GLN A 232 -5.93 19.65 15.93
C GLN A 232 -5.20 19.95 14.62
N ALA A 233 -3.88 20.14 14.68
CA ALA A 233 -3.08 20.35 13.47
C ALA A 233 -3.11 19.10 12.56
N ALA A 234 -3.08 17.90 13.12
CA ALA A 234 -3.20 16.65 12.36
C ALA A 234 -4.59 16.52 11.70
N ALA A 235 -5.66 16.91 12.40
CA ALA A 235 -7.01 16.97 11.85
C ALA A 235 -7.10 17.97 10.69
N GLU A 236 -6.58 19.18 10.87
CA GLU A 236 -6.54 20.20 9.83
C GLU A 236 -5.74 19.71 8.61
N ARG A 237 -4.58 19.09 8.85
CA ARG A 237 -3.73 18.53 7.79
C ARG A 237 -4.43 17.43 6.99
N THR A 238 -5.24 16.61 7.67
CA THR A 238 -5.99 15.48 7.12
C THR A 238 -7.27 15.93 6.39
N ASN A 239 -7.98 16.91 6.93
CA ASN A 239 -9.23 17.42 6.37
C ASN A 239 -9.01 18.36 5.19
N ASN A 240 -7.88 19.07 5.14
CA ASN A 240 -7.57 20.06 4.11
C ASN A 240 -6.69 19.52 2.97
N VAL A 241 -6.60 18.20 2.82
CA VAL A 241 -5.98 17.60 1.64
C VAL A 241 -6.73 17.96 0.35
N TYR A 242 -5.99 17.99 -0.76
CA TYR A 242 -6.43 18.46 -2.08
C TYR A 242 -5.63 17.76 -3.20
N PRO A 243 -6.19 17.51 -4.41
CA PRO A 243 -7.58 17.77 -4.81
C PRO A 243 -8.60 16.83 -4.19
N ASP A 244 -8.24 15.57 -3.99
CA ASP A 244 -9.18 14.55 -3.53
C ASP A 244 -9.14 14.47 -1.99
N LYS A 245 -10.30 14.28 -1.38
CA LYS A 245 -10.40 14.00 0.05
C LYS A 245 -9.96 12.56 0.32
N HIS A 246 -9.31 12.35 1.46
CA HIS A 246 -9.10 10.99 1.95
C HIS A 246 -10.45 10.36 2.32
N ASP A 247 -10.63 9.09 2.00
CA ASP A 247 -11.83 8.32 2.35
C ASP A 247 -11.51 7.01 3.09
N HIS A 248 -10.23 6.68 3.24
CA HIS A 248 -9.72 5.56 4.02
C HIS A 248 -8.31 5.88 4.54
N VAL A 249 -7.78 4.97 5.35
CA VAL A 249 -6.36 4.95 5.75
C VAL A 249 -5.77 3.56 5.52
N PRO A 250 -4.45 3.42 5.25
CA PRO A 250 -3.47 4.51 5.08
C PRO A 250 -3.76 5.33 3.82
N TRP A 251 -3.54 6.64 3.89
CA TRP A 251 -3.69 7.55 2.75
C TRP A 251 -2.39 8.31 2.49
N VAL A 252 -1.88 8.20 1.26
CA VAL A 252 -0.57 8.73 0.88
C VAL A 252 -0.72 9.92 -0.07
N LEU A 253 -0.02 11.01 0.24
CA LEU A 253 0.14 12.15 -0.65
C LEU A 253 1.57 12.19 -1.20
N PHE A 254 1.69 12.60 -2.45
CA PHE A 254 2.97 12.86 -3.10
C PHE A 254 3.09 14.35 -3.40
N ASN A 255 4.15 15.00 -2.90
CA ASN A 255 4.38 16.43 -3.07
C ASN A 255 3.14 17.29 -2.74
N ASN A 256 2.48 16.95 -1.62
CA ASN A 256 1.24 17.56 -1.12
C ASN A 256 0.00 17.40 -2.01
N ALA A 257 0.06 16.61 -3.09
CA ALA A 257 -1.12 16.24 -3.86
C ALA A 257 -1.77 14.97 -3.30
N SER A 258 -3.07 15.07 -3.01
CA SER A 258 -3.95 14.00 -2.58
C SER A 258 -4.77 13.52 -3.76
N LEU A 259 -4.47 12.30 -4.24
CA LEU A 259 -5.07 11.73 -5.44
C LEU A 259 -5.62 10.35 -5.09
N ALA A 260 -6.91 10.12 -5.34
CA ALA A 260 -7.55 8.84 -5.06
C ALA A 260 -6.89 7.70 -5.87
N ASP A 261 -6.59 7.95 -7.14
CA ASP A 261 -5.94 6.96 -8.01
C ASP A 261 -4.51 6.60 -7.56
N ALA A 262 -3.82 7.52 -6.87
CA ALA A 262 -2.48 7.26 -6.37
C ALA A 262 -2.47 6.21 -5.24
N GLN A 263 -3.61 5.99 -4.57
CA GLN A 263 -3.70 5.01 -3.48
C GLN A 263 -3.53 3.57 -4.00
N PHE A 264 -3.85 3.30 -5.27
CA PHE A 264 -3.57 2.00 -5.89
C PHE A 264 -2.09 1.75 -6.18
N LEU A 265 -1.25 2.78 -6.11
CA LEU A 265 0.17 2.73 -6.47
C LEU A 265 1.09 2.73 -5.24
N ILE A 266 0.55 2.74 -4.02
CA ILE A 266 1.36 2.87 -2.80
C ILE A 266 2.31 1.68 -2.55
N GLY A 267 2.03 0.52 -3.17
CA GLY A 267 2.93 -0.63 -3.19
C GLY A 267 4.14 -0.50 -4.14
N ASP A 268 4.08 0.46 -5.07
CA ASP A 268 5.09 0.69 -6.10
C ASP A 268 5.89 1.98 -5.86
N ILE A 269 5.80 2.57 -4.65
CA ILE A 269 6.49 3.82 -4.29
C ILE A 269 7.98 3.81 -4.65
N PRO A 270 8.76 2.74 -4.39
CA PRO A 270 10.17 2.71 -4.79
C PRO A 270 10.36 2.94 -6.30
N GLN A 271 9.54 2.30 -7.14
CA GLN A 271 9.57 2.45 -8.59
C GLN A 271 9.12 3.85 -9.02
N LEU A 272 8.12 4.42 -8.35
CA LEU A 272 7.65 5.79 -8.61
C LEU A 272 8.75 6.81 -8.33
N ILE A 273 9.45 6.71 -7.19
CA ILE A 273 10.58 7.59 -6.86
C ILE A 273 11.65 7.51 -7.94
N CYS A 274 11.98 6.31 -8.41
CA CYS A 274 12.93 6.13 -9.52
C CYS A 274 12.48 6.78 -10.83
N SER A 275 11.18 6.83 -11.09
CA SER A 275 10.60 7.46 -12.27
C SER A 275 10.57 8.99 -12.17
N TRP A 276 10.31 9.51 -10.97
CA TRP A 276 10.11 10.94 -10.73
C TRP A 276 11.39 11.71 -10.43
N TRP A 277 12.43 11.05 -9.91
CA TRP A 277 13.68 11.72 -9.54
C TRP A 277 14.36 12.37 -10.75
N ARG A 278 14.63 13.66 -10.61
CA ARG A 278 15.43 14.46 -11.56
C ARG A 278 16.59 15.04 -10.76
N GLY A 279 17.81 14.64 -11.04
CA GLY A 279 18.95 15.14 -10.30
C GLY A 279 20.28 14.54 -10.72
N ASP A 280 21.35 15.14 -10.22
CA ASP A 280 22.74 14.74 -10.51
C ASP A 280 23.09 13.40 -9.86
N LYS A 281 22.55 13.19 -8.66
CA LYS A 281 22.85 12.00 -7.86
C LYS A 281 22.01 10.83 -8.34
N LYS A 282 22.71 9.73 -8.62
CA LYS A 282 22.08 8.46 -8.93
C LYS A 282 21.60 7.81 -7.64
N ILE A 283 20.39 7.27 -7.67
CA ILE A 283 19.83 6.49 -6.57
C ILE A 283 20.31 5.02 -6.74
N PRO A 284 21.11 4.47 -5.81
CA PRO A 284 21.64 3.10 -5.95
C PRO A 284 20.56 2.05 -6.18
N TYR A 285 19.44 2.14 -5.43
CA TYR A 285 18.27 1.27 -5.61
C TYR A 285 17.76 1.27 -7.06
N CYS A 286 17.59 2.46 -7.64
CA CYS A 286 17.06 2.59 -9.01
C CYS A 286 18.02 2.03 -10.08
N GLU A 287 19.33 2.12 -9.86
CA GLU A 287 20.31 1.57 -10.80
C GLU A 287 20.31 0.03 -10.77
N VAL A 288 20.17 -0.58 -9.59
CA VAL A 288 20.04 -2.03 -9.43
C VAL A 288 18.75 -2.54 -10.10
N GLU A 289 17.63 -1.87 -9.87
CA GLU A 289 16.34 -2.26 -10.44
C GLU A 289 16.33 -2.18 -11.98
N LYS A 290 16.99 -1.18 -12.57
CA LYS A 290 17.18 -1.11 -14.03
C LYS A 290 17.95 -2.31 -14.58
N VAL A 291 18.96 -2.79 -13.85
CA VAL A 291 19.74 -3.98 -14.25
C VAL A 291 18.89 -5.25 -14.13
N ASN A 292 18.15 -5.39 -13.02
CA ASN A 292 17.25 -6.52 -12.81
C ASN A 292 16.21 -6.62 -13.93
N ALA A 293 15.55 -5.50 -14.28
CA ALA A 293 14.57 -5.44 -15.36
C ALA A 293 15.17 -5.86 -16.72
N ARG A 294 16.42 -5.48 -17.01
CA ARG A 294 17.13 -5.90 -18.23
C ARG A 294 17.45 -7.39 -18.23
N ARG A 295 17.88 -7.94 -17.10
CA ARG A 295 18.20 -9.37 -16.95
C ARG A 295 16.96 -10.25 -17.13
N PHE A 296 15.83 -9.89 -16.50
CA PHE A 296 14.56 -10.58 -16.71
C PHE A 296 14.10 -10.55 -18.17
N LYS A 297 14.38 -9.46 -18.90
CA LYS A 297 14.07 -9.37 -20.34
C LYS A 297 14.95 -10.30 -21.17
N ILE A 298 16.23 -10.45 -20.84
CA ILE A 298 17.16 -11.39 -21.51
C ILE A 298 16.76 -12.83 -21.24
N ASP A 299 16.47 -13.20 -19.99
CA ASP A 299 16.10 -14.57 -19.62
C ASP A 299 14.78 -15.02 -20.28
N ARG A 300 13.85 -14.08 -20.54
CA ARG A 300 12.59 -14.36 -21.25
C ARG A 300 12.77 -14.47 -22.77
N VAL A 301 13.78 -13.81 -23.34
CA VAL A 301 14.16 -13.97 -24.76
C VAL A 301 14.88 -15.31 -24.98
N CYS A 302 15.77 -15.70 -24.06
CA CYS A 302 16.51 -16.97 -24.16
C CYS A 302 15.67 -18.22 -23.85
N LYS A 303 14.51 -18.09 -23.19
CA LYS A 303 13.57 -19.20 -22.96
C LYS A 303 12.53 -19.39 -24.07
N ASN A 304 12.45 -18.45 -25.02
CA ASN A 304 11.48 -18.47 -26.13
C ASN A 304 12.15 -18.70 -27.51
N ASN A 305 13.44 -19.02 -27.52
CA ASN A 305 14.19 -19.53 -28.67
C ASN A 305 14.63 -20.96 -28.37
#